data_AF-A0A960K508-F1
#
_entry.id   AF-A0A960K508-F1
#
_cell.length_a   1.000
_cell.length_b   1.000
_cell.length_c   1.000
_cell.angle_alpha   90.00
_cell.angle_beta   90.00
_cell.angle_gamma   90.00
#
_symmetry.space_group_name_H-M   'P 1'
#
loop_
_entity.id
_entity.type
_entity.pdbx_description
1 polymer ?
#
loop_
_entity_poly.entity_id
_entity_poly.type
_entity_poly.pdbx_seq_one_letter_code
_entity_poly.pdbx_strand_id
1 'polypeptide(L)'
;LGNHFTLGWSQTGGSADTLENLENVFVQKAGATATITVSATAINGDGVPLVGDMTDQDFALICRNCAVSAGNPIFSDGFESGDVSAWSSSEP
;
A
#
# COMPACT_ATOMS: atom_id res chain seq x y z
N LEU A 1 -6.20 4.73 -8.23
CA LEU A 1 -5.82 5.94 -7.47
C LEU A 1 -6.65 5.90 -6.20
N GLY A 2 -6.04 6.12 -5.03
CA GLY A 2 -6.79 6.18 -3.78
C GLY A 2 -7.74 7.37 -3.76
N ASN A 3 -8.74 7.29 -2.88
CA ASN A 3 -9.71 8.33 -2.57
C ASN A 3 -10.58 8.85 -3.75
N HIS A 4 -10.36 8.36 -4.97
CA HIS A 4 -11.14 8.71 -6.16
C HIS A 4 -12.45 7.93 -6.21
N PHE A 5 -13.48 8.46 -5.53
CA PHE A 5 -14.76 7.79 -5.32
C PHE A 5 -15.94 8.37 -6.12
N THR A 6 -16.90 7.52 -6.45
CA THR A 6 -18.26 7.92 -6.83
C THR A 6 -19.25 6.97 -6.14
N LEU A 7 -20.25 7.54 -5.46
CA LEU A 7 -21.23 6.78 -4.66
C LEU A 7 -20.59 5.79 -3.66
N GLY A 8 -19.43 6.14 -3.10
CA GLY A 8 -18.68 5.31 -2.15
C GLY A 8 -17.76 4.23 -2.76
N TRP A 9 -17.61 4.20 -4.09
CA TRP A 9 -16.83 3.17 -4.79
C TRP A 9 -15.76 3.74 -5.70
N SER A 10 -14.59 3.10 -5.74
CA SER A 10 -13.44 3.61 -6.50
C SER A 10 -13.70 3.63 -7.99
N GLN A 11 -13.30 4.72 -8.64
CA GLN A 11 -13.40 4.90 -10.09
C GLN A 11 -12.03 4.72 -10.76
N THR A 12 -12.03 4.09 -11.93
CA THR A 12 -10.83 3.96 -12.79
C THR A 12 -10.49 5.27 -13.47
N GLY A 13 -9.20 5.56 -13.65
CA GLY A 13 -8.73 6.85 -14.16
C GLY A 13 -8.85 7.96 -13.11
N GLY A 14 -8.94 9.21 -13.57
CA GLY A 14 -8.96 10.40 -12.71
C GLY A 14 -7.57 10.95 -12.40
N SER A 15 -7.51 11.89 -11.45
CA SER A 15 -6.28 12.43 -10.87
C SER A 15 -5.96 11.73 -9.55
N ALA A 16 -4.69 11.67 -9.18
CA ALA A 16 -4.29 11.16 -7.86
C ALA A 16 -4.73 12.13 -6.76
N ASP A 17 -4.96 11.59 -5.56
CA ASP A 17 -4.94 12.41 -4.36
C ASP A 17 -3.51 12.96 -4.17
N THR A 18 -3.40 14.17 -3.65
CA THR A 18 -2.12 14.84 -3.38
C THR A 18 -2.14 15.59 -2.04
N LEU A 19 -3.15 15.35 -1.21
CA LEU A 19 -3.38 16.03 0.06
C LEU A 19 -3.33 15.04 1.24
N GLU A 20 -3.94 13.87 1.07
CA GLU A 20 -4.12 12.90 2.16
C GLU A 20 -3.00 11.86 2.22
N ASN A 21 -2.62 11.46 3.44
CA ASN A 21 -1.67 10.36 3.69
C ASN A 21 -2.36 8.99 3.90
N LEU A 22 -3.69 8.94 3.81
CA LEU A 22 -4.49 7.72 3.85
C LEU A 22 -5.24 7.56 2.52
N GLU A 23 -4.76 6.67 1.67
CA GLU A 23 -5.40 6.34 0.39
C GLU A 23 -6.26 5.06 0.49
N ASN A 24 -7.54 5.16 0.17
CA ASN A 24 -8.48 4.03 0.18
C ASN A 24 -8.89 3.60 -1.24
N VAL A 25 -9.01 2.28 -1.46
CA VAL A 25 -9.53 1.69 -2.70
C VAL A 25 -10.64 0.67 -2.38
N PHE A 26 -11.85 0.91 -2.88
CA PHE A 26 -13.02 0.07 -2.63
C PHE A 26 -13.57 -0.50 -3.93
N VAL A 27 -13.51 -1.83 -4.07
CA VAL A 27 -13.92 -2.57 -5.27
C VAL A 27 -15.20 -3.38 -4.98
N GLN A 28 -16.30 -3.08 -5.67
CA GLN A 28 -17.60 -3.77 -5.47
C GLN A 28 -17.54 -5.29 -5.73
N LYS A 29 -16.77 -5.68 -6.75
CA LYS A 29 -16.68 -7.05 -7.25
C LYS A 29 -15.23 -7.36 -7.59
N ALA A 30 -14.48 -7.81 -6.59
CA ALA A 30 -13.09 -8.22 -6.77
C ALA A 30 -12.97 -9.40 -7.76
N GLY A 31 -11.84 -9.44 -8.47
CA GLY A 31 -11.44 -10.60 -9.27
C GLY A 31 -10.78 -11.68 -8.41
N ALA A 32 -10.27 -12.73 -9.06
CA ALA A 32 -9.54 -13.81 -8.38
C ALA A 32 -8.16 -13.39 -7.84
N THR A 33 -7.56 -12.35 -8.43
CA THR A 33 -6.24 -11.82 -8.08
C THR A 33 -6.24 -10.30 -8.17
N ALA A 34 -5.45 -9.65 -7.32
CA ALA A 34 -5.19 -8.22 -7.38
C ALA A 34 -3.67 -7.97 -7.34
N THR A 35 -3.21 -6.95 -8.06
CA THR A 35 -1.88 -6.37 -7.89
C THR A 35 -2.08 -5.00 -7.26
N ILE A 36 -1.46 -4.79 -6.11
CA ILE A 36 -1.47 -3.50 -5.40
C ILE A 36 -0.10 -2.86 -5.64
N THR A 37 -0.10 -1.58 -5.98
CA THR A 37 1.13 -0.82 -6.20
C THR A 37 1.05 0.46 -5.38
N VAL A 38 1.94 0.59 -4.41
CA VAL A 38 2.17 1.84 -3.67
C VAL A 38 3.30 2.57 -4.39
N SER A 39 3.11 3.84 -4.71
CA SER A 39 4.06 4.63 -5.50
C SER A 39 4.50 5.86 -4.73
N ALA A 40 5.79 5.95 -4.44
CA ALA A 40 6.42 7.16 -3.91
C ALA A 40 6.49 8.26 -4.99
N THR A 41 5.36 8.90 -5.28
CA THR A 41 5.22 9.89 -6.37
C THR A 41 6.00 11.17 -6.11
N ALA A 42 6.16 11.57 -4.85
CA ALA A 42 7.04 12.64 -4.42
C ALA A 42 7.38 12.49 -2.92
N ILE A 43 8.66 12.33 -2.58
CA ILE A 43 9.13 12.42 -1.18
C ILE A 43 10.02 13.66 -1.06
N ASN A 44 9.41 14.78 -0.72
CA ASN A 44 10.02 16.11 -0.77
C ASN A 44 10.61 16.58 0.58
N GLY A 45 10.55 15.72 1.60
CA GLY A 45 10.84 16.02 2.99
C GLY A 45 10.92 14.75 3.83
N ASP A 46 11.22 14.88 5.12
CA ASP A 46 12.28 14.06 5.70
C ASP A 46 11.81 13.01 6.77
N GLY A 47 11.12 11.95 6.35
CA GLY A 47 10.68 10.83 7.21
C GLY A 47 11.54 9.54 7.41
N VAL A 48 12.87 9.48 7.23
CA VAL A 48 13.76 8.32 7.58
C VAL A 48 13.50 7.88 9.02
N PRO A 49 13.39 6.56 9.25
CA PRO A 49 13.63 5.97 10.55
C PRO A 49 15.11 6.11 11.00
N LEU A 50 15.44 7.21 11.68
CA LEU A 50 16.60 7.42 12.59
C LEU A 50 17.97 7.94 12.07
N VAL A 51 18.21 8.27 10.79
CA VAL A 51 19.52 8.85 10.34
C VAL A 51 19.39 9.84 9.17
N GLY A 52 20.05 11.01 9.27
CA GLY A 52 20.29 11.94 8.16
C GLY A 52 19.44 13.21 8.20
N ASP A 53 19.40 13.95 7.08
CA ASP A 53 18.11 14.40 6.57
C ASP A 53 17.59 13.29 5.66
N MET A 54 16.29 13.20 5.58
CA MET A 54 15.67 11.92 5.83
C MET A 54 14.55 11.60 4.83
N THR A 55 14.69 11.75 3.52
CA THR A 55 13.53 11.73 2.58
C THR A 55 12.76 10.39 2.42
N ASP A 56 12.04 9.93 3.45
CA ASP A 56 11.38 8.61 3.51
C ASP A 56 9.91 8.67 3.96
N GLN A 57 9.21 7.58 3.64
CA GLN A 57 7.83 7.29 4.00
C GLN A 57 7.69 5.78 4.14
N ASP A 58 7.65 5.29 5.38
CA ASP A 58 7.08 3.97 5.64
C ASP A 58 5.57 4.02 5.38
N PHE A 59 4.99 2.92 4.88
CA PHE A 59 3.56 2.77 4.73
C PHE A 59 3.08 1.44 5.33
N ALA A 60 1.82 1.42 5.77
CA ALA A 60 1.13 0.19 6.12
C ALA A 60 0.08 -0.13 5.06
N LEU A 61 0.01 -1.38 4.62
CA LEU A 61 -1.02 -1.85 3.70
C LEU A 61 -1.95 -2.84 4.42
N ILE A 62 -3.23 -2.52 4.45
CA ILE A 62 -4.30 -3.44 4.88
C ILE A 62 -5.13 -3.79 3.65
N CYS A 63 -5.24 -5.08 3.32
CA CYS A 63 -6.24 -5.56 2.38
C CYS A 63 -7.18 -6.57 3.04
N ARG A 64 -8.46 -6.21 3.12
CA ARG A 64 -9.54 -7.10 3.55
C ARG A 64 -10.03 -7.90 2.34
N ASN A 65 -10.31 -9.20 2.54
CA ASN A 65 -10.61 -10.15 1.44
C ASN A 65 -9.44 -10.35 0.46
N CYS A 66 -8.19 -10.08 0.88
CA CYS A 66 -6.98 -10.59 0.22
C CYS A 66 -6.41 -11.78 0.97
N ALA A 67 -5.66 -12.63 0.26
CA ALA A 67 -4.69 -13.53 0.84
C ALA A 67 -3.39 -13.41 0.04
N VAL A 68 -2.24 -13.48 0.72
CA VAL A 68 -0.92 -13.52 0.06
C VAL A 68 -0.79 -14.83 -0.69
N SER A 69 -0.19 -14.82 -1.90
CA SER A 69 0.12 -16.05 -2.61
C SER A 69 1.20 -16.83 -1.84
N ALA A 70 0.88 -18.06 -1.42
CA ALA A 70 1.75 -18.83 -0.53
C ALA A 70 3.14 -19.06 -1.14
N GLY A 71 4.19 -18.68 -0.40
CA GLY A 71 5.58 -18.80 -0.82
C GLY A 71 6.17 -17.56 -1.51
N ASN A 72 5.37 -16.52 -1.77
CA ASN A 72 5.86 -15.22 -2.23
C ASN A 72 5.89 -14.20 -1.07
N PRO A 73 6.82 -13.23 -1.08
CA PRO A 73 6.71 -12.04 -0.24
C PRO A 73 5.46 -11.20 -0.63
N ILE A 74 4.99 -10.35 0.29
CA ILE A 74 3.92 -9.37 0.05
C ILE A 74 4.43 -8.27 -0.89
N PHE A 75 5.68 -7.83 -0.74
CA PHE A 75 6.32 -6.84 -1.61
C PHE A 75 7.42 -7.47 -2.47
N SER A 76 7.44 -7.10 -3.75
CA SER A 76 8.38 -7.64 -4.74
C SER A 76 9.71 -6.88 -4.81
N ASP A 77 9.86 -5.79 -4.06
CA ASP A 77 11.01 -4.89 -4.04
C ASP A 77 12.11 -5.31 -3.05
N GLY A 78 11.82 -6.29 -2.19
CA GLY A 78 12.76 -6.82 -1.20
C GLY A 78 12.58 -6.26 0.21
N PHE A 79 11.47 -5.57 0.51
CA PHE A 79 11.11 -5.15 1.87
C PHE A 79 11.20 -6.31 2.89
N GLU A 80 10.81 -7.53 2.51
CA GLU A 80 10.90 -8.74 3.35
C GLU A 80 12.24 -9.50 3.26
N SER A 81 13.30 -8.89 2.75
CA SER A 81 14.63 -9.54 2.69
C SER A 81 15.36 -9.61 4.04
N GLY A 82 14.83 -8.96 5.09
CA GLY A 82 15.37 -8.95 6.45
C GLY A 82 14.78 -10.01 7.38
N ASP A 83 14.94 -9.80 8.71
CA ASP A 83 14.32 -10.66 9.73
C ASP A 83 12.82 -10.33 9.89
N VAL A 84 11.98 -11.16 9.27
CA VAL A 84 10.52 -11.08 9.34
C VAL A 84 9.90 -11.90 10.47
N SER A 85 10.69 -12.43 11.41
CA SER A 85 10.19 -13.32 12.49
C SER A 85 9.16 -12.68 13.43
N ALA A 86 9.10 -11.35 13.48
CA ALA A 86 8.12 -10.58 14.25
C ALA A 86 6.81 -10.27 13.49
N TRP A 87 6.68 -10.64 12.21
CA TRP A 87 5.58 -10.21 11.36
C TRP A 87 4.46 -11.26 11.35
N SER A 88 3.21 -10.84 11.61
CA SER A 88 2.03 -11.72 11.51
C SER A 88 1.22 -11.40 10.26
N SER A 89 0.99 -12.40 9.40
CA SER A 89 0.28 -12.26 8.12
C SER A 89 -1.17 -12.79 8.16
N SER A 90 -1.83 -12.76 9.32
CA SER A 90 -3.19 -13.29 9.52
C SER A 90 -4.13 -12.24 10.10
N GLU A 91 -5.05 -11.72 9.27
CA GLU A 91 -6.32 -11.15 9.72
C GLU A 91 -7.35 -12.29 9.87
N PRO A 92 -8.27 -12.22 10.85
CA PRO A 92 -9.36 -13.17 11.04
C PRO A 92 -10.54 -12.98 10.05
#